data_AF-A0A3N5QMA9-F1
#
_entry.id   AF-A0A3N5QMA9-F1
#
_cell.length_a   1.000
_cell.length_b   1.000
_cell.length_c   1.000
_cell.angle_alpha   90.00
_cell.angle_beta   90.00
_cell.angle_gamma   90.00
#
_symmetry.space_group_name_H-M   'P 1'
#
loop_
_entity.id
_entity.type
_entity.pdbx_description
1 polymer ?
#
loop_
_entity_poly.entity_id
_entity_poly.type
_entity_poly.pdbx_seq_one_letter_code
_entity_poly.pdbx_strand_id
1 'polypeptide(L)'
;MGEILDSEMQLSEAGKIVADEWAKTAQIRHEVELDTFIVMPNHFHAVVWISARRGDRPVAPTHAVLPAGPRAKSIGSLMAGFKSAVTKRVNEYQNTAGLPFWQRNYYEHVI
;
A
#
# COMPACT_ATOMS: atom_id res chain seq x y z
N MET A 1 -13.22 -2.57 -13.75
CA MET A 1 -13.85 -1.58 -14.64
C MET A 1 -15.04 -1.04 -13.88
N GLY A 2 -14.99 0.23 -13.47
CA GLY A 2 -16.09 0.87 -12.73
C GLY A 2 -16.85 1.78 -13.68
N GLU A 3 -18.17 1.62 -13.75
CA GLU A 3 -19.06 2.61 -14.35
C GLU A 3 -19.18 3.80 -13.38
N ILE A 4 -19.10 5.01 -13.92
CA ILE A 4 -19.37 6.24 -13.19
C ILE A 4 -20.85 6.54 -13.41
N LEU A 5 -21.67 6.33 -12.40
CA LEU A 5 -23.03 6.88 -12.35
C LEU A 5 -23.06 8.06 -11.37
N ASP A 6 -23.46 9.22 -11.90
CA ASP A 6 -24.00 10.37 -11.17
C ASP A 6 -23.15 11.04 -10.08
N SER A 7 -21.97 11.54 -10.46
CA SER A 7 -21.29 12.71 -9.86
C SER A 7 -21.06 12.75 -8.34
N GLU A 8 -21.41 11.72 -7.59
CA GLU A 8 -20.93 11.46 -6.25
C GLU A 8 -19.89 10.36 -6.34
N MET A 9 -18.68 10.67 -5.88
CA MET A 9 -17.62 9.71 -5.64
C MET A 9 -18.08 8.78 -4.50
N GLN A 10 -18.99 7.85 -4.78
CA GLN A 10 -19.18 6.68 -3.95
C GLN A 10 -17.84 5.94 -4.02
N LEU A 11 -16.96 6.20 -3.05
CA LEU A 11 -15.93 5.24 -2.68
C LEU A 11 -16.67 3.92 -2.55
N SER A 12 -16.51 3.06 -3.56
CA SER A 12 -16.98 1.69 -3.48
C SER A 12 -16.50 1.11 -2.16
N GLU A 13 -17.17 0.12 -1.60
CA GLU A 13 -16.74 -0.46 -0.32
C GLU A 13 -15.26 -0.89 -0.35
N ALA A 14 -14.75 -1.26 -1.53
CA ALA A 14 -13.33 -1.45 -1.78
C ALA A 14 -12.47 -0.17 -1.63
N GLY A 15 -12.91 0.97 -2.16
CA GLY A 15 -12.25 2.26 -1.94
C GLY A 15 -12.20 2.69 -0.47
N LYS A 16 -13.26 2.40 0.31
CA LYS A 16 -13.24 2.63 1.77
C LYS A 16 -12.22 1.74 2.47
N ILE A 17 -12.17 0.46 2.10
CA ILE A 17 -11.16 -0.49 2.62
C ILE A 17 -9.74 -0.01 2.28
N VAL A 18 -9.51 0.50 1.07
CA VAL A 18 -8.21 1.06 0.67
C VAL A 18 -7.80 2.22 1.59
N ALA A 19 -8.70 3.16 1.85
CA ALA A 19 -8.43 4.30 2.73
C ALA A 19 -8.18 3.86 4.19
N ASP A 20 -8.98 2.93 4.70
CA ASP A 20 -8.82 2.37 6.04
C ASP A 20 -7.46 1.69 6.23
N GLU A 21 -7.08 0.81 5.30
CA GLU A 21 -5.82 0.08 5.38
C GLU A 21 -4.62 1.02 5.18
N TRP A 22 -4.79 2.11 4.44
CA TRP A 22 -3.75 3.13 4.30
C TRP A 22 -3.53 3.86 5.62
N ALA A 23 -4.61 4.28 6.29
CA ALA A 23 -4.54 4.91 7.61
C ALA A 23 -3.89 4.00 8.66
N LYS A 24 -4.20 2.69 8.66
CA LYS A 24 -3.54 1.70 9.53
C LYS A 24 -2.06 1.54 9.22
N THR A 25 -1.69 1.61 7.94
CA THR A 25 -0.28 1.50 7.52
C THR A 25 0.58 2.60 8.16
N ALA A 26 0.05 3.83 8.26
CA ALA A 26 0.71 4.96 8.95
C ALA A 26 0.98 4.68 10.44
N GLN A 27 0.07 3.96 11.10
CA GLN A 27 0.16 3.66 12.52
C GLN A 27 1.18 2.55 12.82
N ILE A 28 1.29 1.56 11.92
CA ILE A 28 2.15 0.39 12.11
C ILE A 28 3.61 0.69 11.75
N ARG A 29 3.85 1.59 10.79
CA ARG A 29 5.20 1.83 10.24
C ARG A 29 5.75 3.19 10.65
N HIS A 30 6.49 3.21 11.76
CA HIS A 30 7.15 4.43 12.26
C HIS A 30 8.30 4.95 11.39
N GLU A 31 8.69 4.20 10.36
CA GLU A 31 9.76 4.48 9.40
C GLU A 31 9.29 5.38 8.26
N VAL A 32 7.97 5.46 8.04
CA VAL A 32 7.36 6.12 6.90
C VAL A 32 6.28 7.05 7.40
N GLU A 33 6.40 8.34 7.06
CA GLU A 33 5.34 9.31 7.29
C GLU A 33 4.49 9.40 6.03
N LEU A 34 3.18 9.20 6.17
CA LEU A 34 2.25 9.31 5.05
C LEU A 34 1.80 10.76 4.94
N ASP A 35 1.86 11.30 3.73
CA ASP A 35 1.36 12.64 3.42
C ASP A 35 0.01 12.48 2.70
N THR A 36 -0.22 13.23 1.62
CA THR A 36 -1.47 13.14 0.86
C THR A 36 -1.62 11.82 0.11
N PHE A 37 -2.87 11.38 -0.08
CA PHE A 37 -3.22 10.25 -0.92
C PHE A 37 -4.56 10.47 -1.63
N ILE A 38 -4.73 9.81 -2.78
CA ILE A 38 -5.95 9.84 -3.57
C ILE A 38 -6.32 8.39 -3.94
N VAL A 39 -7.56 8.03 -3.66
CA VAL A 39 -8.17 6.75 -4.08
C VAL A 39 -9.07 7.04 -5.29
N MET A 40 -8.71 6.51 -6.45
CA MET A 40 -9.54 6.56 -7.65
C MET A 40 -10.05 5.15 -8.00
N PRO A 41 -11.15 5.02 -8.76
CA PRO A 41 -11.71 3.71 -9.11
C PRO A 41 -10.75 2.76 -9.82
N ASN A 42 -9.72 3.30 -10.49
CA ASN A 42 -8.73 2.53 -11.25
C ASN A 42 -7.34 2.52 -10.62
N HIS A 43 -7.01 3.42 -9.70
CA HIS A 43 -5.68 3.49 -9.12
C HIS A 43 -5.63 4.23 -7.78
N PHE A 44 -4.54 3.99 -7.06
CA PHE A 44 -4.24 4.61 -5.78
C PHE A 44 -2.91 5.36 -5.91
N HIS A 45 -2.90 6.63 -5.53
CA HIS A 45 -1.68 7.44 -5.43
C HIS A 45 -1.49 7.91 -4.00
N ALA A 46 -0.24 7.89 -3.53
CA ALA A 46 0.10 8.47 -2.25
C ALA A 46 1.50 9.05 -2.29
N VAL A 47 1.70 10.11 -1.50
CA VAL A 47 3.00 10.69 -1.20
C VAL A 47 3.42 10.17 0.17
N VAL A 48 4.66 9.70 0.26
CA VAL A 48 5.22 9.17 1.51
C VAL A 48 6.62 9.71 1.71
N TRP A 49 6.95 10.01 2.97
CA TRP A 49 8.26 10.42 3.42
C TRP A 49 8.91 9.25 4.13
N ILE A 50 10.10 8.83 3.67
CA ILE A 50 10.87 7.77 4.32
C ILE A 50 11.85 8.45 5.28
N SER A 51 11.48 8.52 6.56
CA SER A 51 12.32 9.09 7.60
C SER A 51 13.18 7.98 8.19
N ALA A 52 14.43 7.88 7.73
CA ALA A 52 15.45 7.10 8.42
C ALA A 52 15.70 7.74 9.79
N ARG A 53 14.94 7.34 10.82
CA ARG A 53 15.21 7.85 12.17
C ARG A 53 16.67 7.54 12.53
N ARG A 54 17.34 8.57 13.02
CA ARG A 54 18.73 8.60 13.49
C ARG A 54 18.92 7.49 14.53
N GLY A 55 19.38 6.32 14.09
CA GLY A 55 19.44 5.11 14.92
C GLY A 55 19.56 3.81 14.12
N ASP A 56 19.03 3.77 12.88
CA ASP A 56 19.41 2.72 11.93
C ASP A 56 20.84 2.98 11.50
N ARG A 57 21.79 2.36 12.21
CA ARG A 57 23.16 2.22 11.72
C ARG A 57 23.03 1.58 10.33
N PRO A 58 23.72 2.05 9.29
CA PRO A 58 23.84 1.28 8.06
C PRO A 58 24.50 -0.05 8.45
N VAL A 59 23.68 -1.09 8.65
CA VAL A 59 24.18 -2.44 8.82
C VAL A 59 24.77 -2.74 7.46
N ALA A 60 26.09 -2.97 7.41
CA ALA A 60 26.78 -3.40 6.20
C ALA A 60 25.93 -4.48 5.52
N PRO A 61 25.80 -4.48 4.18
CA PRO A 61 24.96 -5.44 3.48
C PRO A 61 25.46 -6.85 3.80
N THR A 62 24.87 -7.48 4.80
CA THR A 62 25.12 -8.88 5.08
C THR A 62 24.52 -9.62 3.89
N HIS A 63 25.31 -10.44 3.22
CA HIS A 63 24.84 -11.40 2.23
C HIS A 63 23.99 -12.50 2.90
N ALA A 64 22.98 -12.10 3.67
CA ALA A 64 21.90 -12.99 4.03
C ALA A 64 21.12 -13.24 2.73
N VAL A 65 20.94 -14.51 2.39
CA VAL A 65 19.94 -14.92 1.40
C VAL A 65 18.59 -14.48 1.97
N LEU A 66 18.22 -13.23 1.70
CA LEU A 66 16.91 -12.69 2.09
C LEU A 66 15.87 -13.50 1.31
N PRO A 67 14.75 -13.91 1.94
CA PRO A 67 13.65 -14.50 1.20
C PRO A 67 13.27 -13.59 0.03
N ALA A 68 12.92 -14.16 -1.12
CA ALA A 68 12.59 -13.42 -2.34
C ALA A 68 11.45 -12.43 -2.07
N GLY A 69 11.81 -11.19 -1.74
CA GLY A 69 10.89 -10.19 -1.24
C GLY A 69 11.57 -8.84 -1.06
N PRO A 70 10.79 -7.76 -0.96
CA PRO A 70 11.33 -6.42 -0.81
C PRO A 70 12.17 -6.28 0.46
N ARG A 71 13.21 -5.44 0.42
CA ARG A 71 14.03 -5.15 1.60
C ARG A 71 13.15 -4.68 2.76
N ALA A 72 13.42 -5.16 3.97
CA ALA A 72 12.73 -4.66 5.17
C ALA A 72 12.91 -3.13 5.24
N LYS A 73 11.85 -2.43 5.67
CA LYS A 73 11.80 -0.96 5.74
C LYS A 73 11.92 -0.22 4.40
N SER A 74 11.70 -0.91 3.29
CA SER A 74 11.60 -0.28 1.95
C SER A 74 10.16 0.06 1.59
N ILE A 75 10.01 0.99 0.65
CA ILE A 75 8.75 1.28 -0.04
C ILE A 75 8.09 0.03 -0.62
N GLY A 76 8.88 -0.90 -1.19
CA GLY A 76 8.37 -2.17 -1.70
C GLY A 76 7.78 -3.05 -0.59
N SER A 77 8.38 -3.06 0.60
CA SER A 77 7.85 -3.82 1.75
C SER A 77 6.57 -3.21 2.30
N LEU A 78 6.44 -1.87 2.24
CA LEU A 78 5.24 -1.14 2.60
C LEU A 78 4.11 -1.45 1.61
N MET A 79 4.38 -1.31 0.31
CA MET A 79 3.43 -1.61 -0.75
C MET A 79 2.99 -3.08 -0.74
N ALA A 80 3.89 -4.02 -0.50
CA ALA A 80 3.54 -5.45 -0.41
C ALA A 80 2.57 -5.72 0.75
N GLY A 81 2.85 -5.17 1.94
CA GLY A 81 1.96 -5.32 3.10
C GLY A 81 0.61 -4.65 2.88
N PHE A 82 0.61 -3.42 2.39
CA PHE A 82 -0.61 -2.67 2.09
C PHE A 82 -1.49 -3.37 1.05
N LYS A 83 -0.92 -3.75 -0.10
CA LYS A 83 -1.66 -4.45 -1.16
C LYS A 83 -2.25 -5.77 -0.67
N SER A 84 -1.50 -6.52 0.14
CA SER A 84 -1.96 -7.78 0.73
C SER A 84 -3.15 -7.58 1.68
N ALA A 85 -3.06 -6.61 2.60
CA ALA A 85 -4.11 -6.31 3.57
C ALA A 85 -5.42 -5.88 2.87
N VAL A 86 -5.31 -4.99 1.87
CA VAL A 86 -6.47 -4.58 1.07
C VAL A 86 -7.07 -5.75 0.31
N THR A 87 -6.25 -6.53 -0.40
CA THR A 87 -6.74 -7.68 -1.19
C THR A 87 -7.50 -8.66 -0.30
N LYS A 88 -6.98 -8.92 0.91
CA LYS A 88 -7.63 -9.79 1.88
C LYS A 88 -9.01 -9.26 2.29
N ARG A 89 -9.10 -8.02 2.79
CA ARG A 89 -10.38 -7.44 3.23
C ARG A 89 -11.38 -7.30 2.09
N VAL A 90 -10.93 -6.93 0.90
CA VAL A 90 -11.83 -6.82 -0.27
C VAL A 90 -12.36 -8.19 -0.68
N ASN A 91 -11.51 -9.21 -0.72
CA ASN A 91 -11.95 -10.57 -1.07
C ASN A 91 -12.87 -11.18 -0.02
N GLU A 92 -12.64 -10.90 1.27
CA GLU A 92 -13.57 -11.27 2.35
C GLU A 92 -14.92 -10.58 2.20
N TYR A 93 -14.92 -9.28 1.86
CA TYR A 93 -16.14 -8.50 1.66
C TYR A 93 -16.95 -8.95 0.43
N GLN A 94 -16.30 -9.21 -0.69
CA GLN A 94 -16.97 -9.58 -1.95
C GLN A 94 -17.19 -11.09 -2.10
N ASN A 95 -16.71 -11.90 -1.15
CA ASN A 95 -16.68 -13.36 -1.24
C ASN A 95 -15.95 -13.88 -2.52
N THR A 96 -14.95 -13.12 -2.97
CA THR A 96 -14.16 -13.38 -4.20
C THR A 96 -12.77 -13.91 -3.86
N ALA A 97 -12.68 -14.81 -2.87
CA ALA A 97 -11.42 -15.35 -2.39
C ALA A 97 -10.54 -15.86 -3.56
N GLY A 98 -9.33 -15.31 -3.68
CA GLY A 98 -8.35 -15.69 -4.70
C GLY A 98 -8.35 -14.83 -5.97
N LEU A 99 -9.29 -13.88 -6.13
CA LEU A 99 -9.24 -12.95 -7.25
C LEU A 99 -8.22 -11.82 -7.00
N PRO A 100 -7.43 -11.42 -8.03
CA PRO A 100 -6.50 -10.31 -7.92
C PRO A 100 -7.26 -8.98 -7.88
N PHE A 101 -7.09 -8.22 -6.80
CA PHE A 101 -7.64 -6.87 -6.68
C PHE A 101 -6.76 -5.81 -7.34
N TRP A 102 -5.43 -5.96 -7.23
CA TRP A 102 -4.46 -5.01 -7.75
C TRP A 102 -3.86 -5.45 -9.08
N GLN A 103 -3.44 -4.48 -9.89
CA GLN A 103 -2.45 -4.74 -10.94
C GLN A 103 -1.11 -5.14 -10.31
N ARG A 104 -0.36 -6.03 -10.99
CA ARG A 104 0.89 -6.61 -10.46
C ARG A 104 1.96 -5.55 -10.15
N ASN A 105 2.01 -4.47 -10.93
CA ASN A 105 3.04 -3.44 -10.78
C ASN A 105 2.55 -2.28 -9.90
N TYR A 106 3.49 -1.46 -9.45
CA TYR A 106 3.22 -0.14 -8.88
C TYR A 106 4.28 0.83 -9.39
N TYR A 107 3.92 2.11 -9.50
CA TYR A 107 4.84 3.17 -9.91
C TYR A 107 5.28 3.95 -8.67
N GLU A 108 6.58 4.19 -8.55
CA GLU A 108 7.18 5.03 -7.52
C GLU A 108 8.11 6.04 -8.17
N HIS A 109 8.16 7.25 -7.61
CA HIS A 109 9.05 8.32 -8.06
C HIS A 109 9.49 9.13 -6.85
N VAL A 110 10.78 9.45 -6.77
CA VAL A 110 11.33 10.32 -5.74
C VAL A 110 11.17 11.76 -6.22
N ILE A 111 10.52 12.60 -5.41
CA ILE A 111 10.33 14.04 -5.67
C ILE A 111 11.39 14.83 -4.89
#